data_AF-A0A5C5UEJ8-F1
#
_entry.id   AF-A0A5C5UEJ8-F1
#
_cell.length_a   1.000
_cell.length_b   1.000
_cell.length_c   1.000
_cell.angle_alpha   90.00
_cell.angle_beta   90.00
_cell.angle_gamma   90.00
#
_symmetry.space_group_name_H-M   'P 1'
#
loop_
_entity.id
_entity.type
_entity.pdbx_description
1 polymer ?
#
loop_
_entity_poly.entity_id
_entity_poly.type
_entity_poly.pdbx_seq_one_letter_code
_entity_poly.pdbx_strand_id
1 'polypeptide(L)'
;MKYVPYLAVVALLLGACSTNEPGETTPDDNKCHFTETGSASREVSLPSGPSDGNATVKLATNQGEIAMNLDGSKAPCAAATIEHLAEQGFYDNTLCHRVTTQNIFILQCGDPTATGSGGPGFTFKDEYPVGTDEQGLYTAGVIAMANSGPDTNGSQFFFTYKDSPLPPNYTIVGRVAEESMPILQSIGERGAAEGARDAAPAQAVHIEKATL
;
A
#
# COMPACT_ATOMS: atom_id res chain seq x y z
N MET A 1 -80.67 21.00 36.16
CA MET A 1 -79.78 22.17 36.00
C MET A 1 -78.38 21.79 36.47
N LYS A 2 -77.44 21.57 35.53
CA LYS A 2 -76.02 21.93 35.57
C LYS A 2 -75.41 21.54 34.20
N TYR A 3 -74.71 22.50 33.61
CA TYR A 3 -74.18 22.54 32.25
C TYR A 3 -72.87 21.70 32.10
N VAL A 4 -72.80 20.85 31.06
CA VAL A 4 -71.87 20.83 29.88
C VAL A 4 -70.41 21.32 30.13
N PRO A 5 -69.32 20.64 29.65
CA PRO A 5 -69.12 20.46 28.21
C PRO A 5 -68.46 19.18 27.64
N TYR A 6 -68.78 19.02 26.35
CA TYR A 6 -68.14 18.21 25.32
C TYR A 6 -66.60 18.33 25.33
N LEU A 7 -65.92 17.19 25.19
CA LEU A 7 -64.63 17.15 24.50
C LEU A 7 -64.65 16.02 23.46
N ALA A 8 -64.65 16.42 22.19
CA ALA A 8 -64.32 15.56 21.08
C ALA A 8 -62.82 15.26 21.13
N VAL A 9 -62.43 13.98 21.02
CA VAL A 9 -61.04 13.61 20.72
C VAL A 9 -61.03 12.92 19.38
N VAL A 10 -60.40 13.62 18.43
CA VAL A 10 -60.18 13.29 17.04
C VAL A 10 -59.15 12.14 16.96
N ALA A 11 -59.47 11.11 16.18
CA ALA A 11 -58.50 10.12 15.74
C ALA A 11 -57.56 10.76 14.70
N LEU A 12 -56.26 10.83 15.01
CA LEU A 12 -55.22 11.19 14.04
C LEU A 12 -54.30 9.98 13.83
N LEU A 13 -54.39 9.43 12.61
CA LEU A 13 -53.39 8.55 12.00
C LEU A 13 -52.24 9.43 11.47
N LEU A 14 -51.04 9.26 12.01
CA LEU A 14 -49.75 9.67 11.43
C LEU A 14 -48.77 8.56 11.83
N GLY A 15 -48.25 7.73 10.94
CA GLY A 15 -47.37 8.13 9.84
C GLY A 15 -45.95 7.77 10.27
N ALA A 16 -45.47 6.60 9.87
CA ALA A 16 -44.11 6.13 10.15
C ALA A 16 -43.11 7.07 9.45
N CYS A 17 -42.46 7.93 10.22
CA CYS A 17 -41.28 8.65 9.78
C CYS A 17 -40.05 7.84 10.20
N SER A 18 -39.53 7.06 9.26
CA SER A 18 -38.16 6.54 9.31
C SER A 18 -37.22 7.75 9.23
N THR A 19 -36.72 8.20 10.37
CA THR A 19 -35.66 9.20 10.42
C THR A 19 -34.34 8.50 10.13
N ASN A 20 -33.86 8.64 8.90
CA ASN A 20 -32.44 8.46 8.61
C ASN A 20 -31.68 9.61 9.27
N GLU A 21 -31.12 9.37 10.46
CA GLU A 21 -30.13 10.26 11.05
C GLU A 21 -28.74 9.95 10.46
N PRO A 22 -28.04 10.94 9.89
CA PRO A 22 -26.63 10.81 9.58
C PRO A 22 -25.80 11.17 10.81
N GLY A 23 -25.04 10.19 11.32
CA GLY A 23 -23.80 10.44 12.04
C GLY A 23 -23.79 10.13 13.53
N GLU A 24 -23.09 9.05 13.89
CA GLU A 24 -22.13 9.08 14.99
C GLU A 24 -21.05 8.00 14.72
N THR A 25 -20.00 8.37 13.98
CA THR A 25 -18.77 7.59 13.95
C THR A 25 -18.06 7.81 15.28
N THR A 26 -18.13 6.82 16.17
CA THR A 26 -17.24 6.74 17.33
C THR A 26 -15.79 6.76 16.83
N PRO A 27 -14.86 7.46 17.51
CA PRO A 27 -13.43 7.38 17.17
C PRO A 27 -12.92 5.96 17.46
N ASP A 28 -12.75 5.12 16.42
CA ASP A 28 -11.99 3.87 16.53
C ASP A 28 -10.51 4.23 16.31
N ASP A 29 -9.75 4.32 17.42
CA ASP A 29 -8.32 4.68 17.46
C ASP A 29 -7.39 3.56 16.92
N ASN A 30 -7.93 2.58 16.19
CA ASN A 30 -7.17 1.56 15.49
C ASN A 30 -7.92 1.19 14.21
N LYS A 31 -7.19 1.17 13.08
CA LYS A 31 -7.44 0.51 11.78
C LYS A 31 -7.24 1.50 10.64
N CYS A 32 -6.40 1.10 9.71
CA CYS A 32 -5.99 1.82 8.52
C CYS A 32 -7.09 2.67 7.88
N HIS A 33 -6.77 3.95 7.64
CA HIS A 33 -7.64 4.85 6.89
C HIS A 33 -7.17 4.94 5.44
N PHE A 34 -7.93 4.32 4.54
CA PHE A 34 -7.72 4.40 3.10
C PHE A 34 -8.56 5.54 2.51
N THR A 35 -7.90 6.52 1.89
CA THR A 35 -8.55 7.68 1.27
C THR A 35 -8.57 7.50 -0.24
N GLU A 36 -9.75 7.49 -0.86
CA GLU A 36 -9.86 7.46 -2.32
C GLU A 36 -9.29 8.75 -2.93
N THR A 37 -8.46 8.60 -3.96
CA THR A 37 -7.76 9.72 -4.63
C THR A 37 -8.20 9.91 -6.08
N GLY A 38 -9.11 9.06 -6.57
CA GLY A 38 -9.66 9.13 -7.93
C GLY A 38 -9.43 7.83 -8.70
N SER A 39 -9.23 7.95 -10.02
CA SER A 39 -9.13 6.78 -10.90
C SER A 39 -7.86 5.97 -10.63
N ALA A 40 -8.05 4.70 -10.29
CA ALA A 40 -6.98 3.73 -10.20
C ALA A 40 -6.33 3.48 -11.57
N SER A 41 -5.04 3.19 -11.59
CA SER A 41 -4.35 2.75 -12.81
C SER A 41 -4.77 1.34 -13.25
N ARG A 42 -5.37 0.58 -12.33
CA ARG A 42 -6.03 -0.70 -12.55
C ARG A 42 -7.11 -0.85 -11.49
N GLU A 43 -8.30 -1.25 -11.90
CA GLU A 43 -9.46 -1.38 -11.00
C GLU A 43 -9.18 -2.37 -9.85
N VAL A 44 -9.39 -1.90 -8.62
CA VAL A 44 -9.28 -2.65 -7.35
C VAL A 44 -10.20 -2.05 -6.31
N SER A 45 -10.59 -2.85 -5.32
CA SER A 45 -11.28 -2.36 -4.13
C SER A 45 -10.31 -1.81 -3.08
N LEU A 46 -10.86 -1.15 -2.06
CA LEU A 46 -10.11 -0.83 -0.84
C LEU A 46 -9.86 -2.10 -0.01
N PRO A 47 -8.72 -2.19 0.71
CA PRO A 47 -8.52 -3.22 1.71
C PRO A 47 -9.58 -3.13 2.82
N SER A 48 -9.99 -4.29 3.36
CA SER A 48 -11.04 -4.35 4.39
C SER A 48 -10.60 -3.85 5.78
N GLY A 49 -9.31 -3.64 5.99
CA GLY A 49 -8.74 -3.24 7.28
C GLY A 49 -7.23 -3.47 7.34
N PRO A 50 -6.62 -3.28 8.52
CA PRO A 50 -5.21 -3.62 8.77
C PRO A 50 -4.95 -5.12 8.67
N SER A 51 -3.71 -5.48 8.36
CA SER A 51 -3.18 -6.83 8.53
C SER A 51 -2.73 -6.98 9.98
N ASP A 52 -3.06 -8.09 10.63
CA ASP A 52 -2.78 -8.35 12.05
C ASP A 52 -1.61 -9.31 12.28
N GLY A 53 -0.89 -9.70 11.22
CA GLY A 53 0.18 -10.68 11.29
C GLY A 53 1.25 -10.52 10.21
N ASN A 54 2.12 -11.52 10.15
CA ASN A 54 3.12 -11.62 9.10
C ASN A 54 2.55 -12.42 7.94
N ALA A 55 2.78 -11.94 6.72
CA ALA A 55 2.41 -12.61 5.49
C ALA A 55 3.62 -12.71 4.57
N THR A 56 3.62 -13.69 3.67
CA THR A 56 4.60 -13.76 2.59
C THR A 56 3.88 -13.52 1.27
N VAL A 57 4.28 -12.49 0.53
CA VAL A 57 3.82 -12.28 -0.85
C VAL A 57 4.94 -12.67 -1.79
N LYS A 58 4.69 -13.64 -2.67
CA LYS A 58 5.62 -14.12 -3.69
C LYS A 58 5.34 -13.42 -5.02
N LEU A 59 6.37 -12.77 -5.55
CA LEU A 59 6.36 -12.21 -6.90
C LEU A 59 7.04 -13.20 -7.83
N ALA A 60 6.27 -13.91 -8.65
CA ALA A 60 6.83 -14.65 -9.77
C ALA A 60 7.28 -13.64 -10.83
N THR A 61 8.59 -13.56 -11.08
CA THR A 61 9.15 -12.65 -12.09
C THR A 61 9.93 -13.40 -13.16
N ASN A 62 10.12 -12.76 -14.31
CA ASN A 62 11.03 -13.25 -15.35
C ASN A 62 12.52 -13.30 -14.92
N GLN A 63 12.85 -12.81 -13.72
CA GLN A 63 14.18 -12.87 -13.11
C GLN A 63 14.29 -13.94 -12.01
N GLY A 64 13.20 -14.65 -11.72
CA GLY A 64 13.06 -15.58 -10.58
C GLY A 64 11.95 -15.16 -9.62
N GLU A 65 11.62 -16.02 -8.67
CA GLU A 65 10.63 -15.71 -7.62
C GLU A 65 11.28 -14.82 -6.54
N ILE A 66 10.62 -13.71 -6.21
CA ILE A 66 11.02 -12.81 -5.12
C ILE A 66 9.97 -12.90 -4.02
N ALA A 67 10.34 -13.43 -2.86
CA ALA A 67 9.45 -13.53 -1.70
C ALA A 67 9.59 -12.31 -0.76
N MET A 68 8.46 -11.69 -0.45
CA MET A 68 8.30 -10.52 0.40
C MET A 68 7.73 -10.96 1.75
N ASN A 69 8.53 -10.95 2.81
CA ASN A 69 8.05 -11.21 4.17
C ASN A 69 7.58 -9.89 4.79
N LEU A 70 6.27 -9.70 4.84
CA LEU A 70 5.59 -8.52 5.36
C LEU A 70 5.46 -8.63 6.89
N ASP A 71 5.62 -7.50 7.58
CA ASP A 71 5.48 -7.35 9.03
C ASP A 71 4.26 -6.46 9.33
N GLY A 72 3.06 -7.05 9.26
CA GLY A 72 1.81 -6.35 9.57
C GLY A 72 1.72 -5.90 11.03
N SER A 73 2.56 -6.43 11.92
CA SER A 73 2.64 -5.95 13.31
C SER A 73 3.27 -4.55 13.42
N LYS A 74 4.14 -4.17 12.48
CA LYS A 74 4.79 -2.85 12.43
C LYS A 74 4.19 -1.90 11.41
N ALA A 75 3.71 -2.43 10.29
CA ALA A 75 3.11 -1.66 9.20
C ALA A 75 1.80 -2.31 8.74
N PRO A 76 0.78 -2.34 9.61
CA PRO A 76 -0.49 -3.02 9.34
C PRO A 76 -1.20 -2.55 8.06
N CYS A 77 -1.09 -1.26 7.71
CA CYS A 77 -1.76 -0.70 6.54
C CYS A 77 -1.01 -0.98 5.25
N ALA A 78 0.31 -0.84 5.27
CA ALA A 78 1.13 -1.21 4.14
C ALA A 78 1.05 -2.71 3.85
N ALA A 79 1.11 -3.56 4.88
CA ALA A 79 1.00 -5.00 4.72
C ALA A 79 -0.36 -5.40 4.12
N ALA A 80 -1.46 -4.92 4.70
CA ALA A 80 -2.81 -5.15 4.17
C ALA A 80 -2.96 -4.68 2.73
N THR A 81 -2.36 -3.53 2.38
CA THR A 81 -2.41 -3.01 1.01
C THR A 81 -1.69 -3.94 0.04
N ILE A 82 -0.48 -4.37 0.35
CA ILE A 82 0.29 -5.27 -0.54
C ILE A 82 -0.42 -6.62 -0.67
N GLU A 83 -0.90 -7.20 0.43
CA GLU A 83 -1.66 -8.47 0.44
C GLU A 83 -2.91 -8.35 -0.43
N HIS A 84 -3.74 -7.33 -0.17
CA HIS A 84 -4.98 -7.10 -0.91
C HIS A 84 -4.73 -6.90 -2.41
N LEU A 85 -3.77 -6.06 -2.77
CA LEU A 85 -3.44 -5.79 -4.17
C LEU A 85 -2.87 -7.04 -4.88
N ALA A 86 -2.11 -7.89 -4.16
CA ALA A 86 -1.67 -9.17 -4.70
C ALA A 86 -2.86 -10.12 -4.96
N GLU A 87 -3.78 -10.26 -4.00
CA GLU A 87 -4.99 -11.10 -4.15
C GLU A 87 -5.90 -10.65 -5.29
N GLN A 88 -6.01 -9.33 -5.52
CA GLN A 88 -6.78 -8.76 -6.61
C GLN A 88 -6.04 -8.82 -7.98
N GLY A 89 -4.83 -9.37 -8.05
CA GLY A 89 -4.03 -9.43 -9.27
C GLY A 89 -3.57 -8.05 -9.75
N PHE A 90 -3.49 -7.05 -8.87
CA PHE A 90 -3.09 -5.69 -9.22
C PHE A 90 -1.64 -5.62 -9.72
N TYR A 91 -0.77 -6.46 -9.17
CA TYR A 91 0.64 -6.54 -9.54
C TYR A 91 0.92 -7.48 -10.73
N ASP A 92 -0.08 -8.22 -11.21
CA ASP A 92 0.10 -9.18 -12.31
C ASP A 92 0.41 -8.46 -13.62
N ASN A 93 1.33 -9.01 -14.40
CA ASN A 93 1.80 -8.43 -15.65
C ASN A 93 2.22 -6.96 -15.54
N THR A 94 2.97 -6.62 -14.48
CA THR A 94 3.50 -5.25 -14.26
C THR A 94 5.02 -5.23 -14.33
N LEU A 95 5.59 -4.05 -14.57
CA LEU A 95 7.04 -3.87 -14.61
C LEU A 95 7.54 -3.17 -13.35
N CYS A 96 8.72 -3.58 -12.87
CA CYS A 96 9.51 -2.69 -12.03
C CYS A 96 10.13 -1.61 -12.91
N HIS A 97 9.69 -0.37 -12.71
CA HIS A 97 9.94 0.74 -13.63
C HIS A 97 11.20 1.52 -13.31
N ARG A 98 11.84 1.27 -12.16
CA ARG A 98 12.99 2.04 -11.71
C ARG A 98 13.99 1.23 -10.91
N VAL A 99 15.26 1.36 -11.25
CA VAL A 99 16.41 0.93 -10.47
C VAL A 99 17.40 2.09 -10.35
N THR A 100 17.95 2.29 -9.15
CA THR A 100 18.99 3.29 -8.90
C THR A 100 20.31 2.62 -8.63
N THR A 101 21.42 3.11 -9.18
CA THR A 101 22.75 2.45 -9.10
C THR A 101 23.81 3.28 -8.35
N GLN A 102 23.46 4.49 -7.91
CA GLN A 102 24.35 5.39 -7.18
C GLN A 102 23.58 6.13 -6.09
N ASN A 103 24.26 6.41 -4.97
CA ASN A 103 23.75 7.05 -3.75
C ASN A 103 22.68 6.25 -3.01
N ILE A 104 21.66 5.77 -3.72
CA ILE A 104 20.62 4.86 -3.23
C ILE A 104 20.60 3.63 -4.15
N PHE A 105 20.26 2.47 -3.59
CA PHE A 105 20.37 1.18 -4.27
C PHE A 105 19.04 0.43 -4.16
N ILE A 106 18.06 0.91 -4.92
CA ILE A 106 16.70 0.39 -4.87
C ILE A 106 16.23 -0.17 -6.22
N LEU A 107 15.31 -1.14 -6.15
CA LEU A 107 14.44 -1.56 -7.26
C LEU A 107 13.00 -1.24 -6.88
N GLN A 108 12.34 -0.38 -7.65
CA GLN A 108 10.98 0.10 -7.40
C GLN A 108 9.99 -0.52 -8.38
N CYS A 109 8.87 -1.00 -7.83
CA CYS A 109 7.81 -1.73 -8.52
C CYS A 109 6.42 -1.25 -8.04
N GLY A 110 5.36 -1.91 -8.52
CA GLY A 110 4.00 -1.69 -8.01
C GLY A 110 3.21 -0.58 -8.70
N ASP A 111 3.67 -0.09 -9.84
CA ASP A 111 2.91 0.79 -10.74
C ASP A 111 2.45 0.00 -11.98
N PRO A 112 1.14 -0.27 -12.16
CA PRO A 112 0.62 -0.95 -13.34
C PRO A 112 0.88 -0.25 -14.67
N THR A 113 1.13 1.05 -14.66
CA THR A 113 1.43 1.85 -15.86
C THR A 113 2.92 1.88 -16.20
N ALA A 114 3.78 1.48 -15.25
CA ALA A 114 5.23 1.60 -15.31
C ALA A 114 5.77 3.03 -15.58
N THR A 115 4.97 4.06 -15.31
CA THR A 115 5.36 5.47 -15.50
C THR A 115 6.02 6.08 -14.26
N GLY A 116 5.85 5.42 -13.10
CA GLY A 116 6.20 5.94 -11.79
C GLY A 116 5.12 6.81 -11.15
N SER A 117 4.04 7.13 -11.88
CA SER A 117 2.96 8.01 -11.41
C SER A 117 1.62 7.29 -11.20
N GLY A 118 1.54 6.00 -11.53
CA GLY A 118 0.33 5.21 -11.32
C GLY A 118 0.14 4.75 -9.87
N GLY A 119 -1.06 4.27 -9.56
CA GLY A 119 -1.46 3.87 -8.22
C GLY A 119 -2.82 3.19 -8.16
N PRO A 120 -3.29 2.81 -6.96
CA PRO A 120 -4.47 1.97 -6.78
C PRO A 120 -5.78 2.77 -6.66
N GLY A 121 -5.75 4.10 -6.88
CA GLY A 121 -6.93 4.96 -6.72
C GLY A 121 -7.25 5.31 -5.27
N PHE A 122 -6.37 4.96 -4.34
CA PHE A 122 -6.43 5.37 -2.93
C PHE A 122 -5.04 5.57 -2.34
N THR A 123 -4.97 6.23 -1.19
CA THR A 123 -3.77 6.37 -0.37
C THR A 123 -4.01 6.02 1.09
N PHE A 124 -2.93 5.80 1.83
CA PHE A 124 -2.96 5.63 3.29
C PHE A 124 -1.75 6.32 3.95
N LYS A 125 -1.88 6.53 5.26
CA LYS A 125 -0.88 7.24 6.08
C LYS A 125 0.45 6.50 6.17
N ASP A 126 1.50 7.25 6.47
CA ASP A 126 2.79 6.67 6.79
C ASP A 126 2.75 5.88 8.10
N GLU A 127 3.59 4.85 8.20
CA GLU A 127 3.80 4.02 9.39
C GLU A 127 5.30 3.99 9.71
N TYR A 128 5.72 3.19 10.70
CA TYR A 128 7.13 3.12 11.10
C TYR A 128 8.04 2.88 9.87
N PRO A 129 9.18 3.58 9.75
CA PRO A 129 9.83 4.48 10.72
C PRO A 129 9.50 5.97 10.54
N VAL A 130 8.46 6.33 9.79
CA VAL A 130 8.25 7.73 9.40
C VAL A 130 8.05 8.65 10.59
N GLY A 131 8.75 9.80 10.58
CA GLY A 131 8.70 10.79 11.65
C GLY A 131 9.60 10.48 12.85
N THR A 132 10.40 9.41 12.79
CA THR A 132 11.46 9.13 13.78
C THR A 132 12.78 9.79 13.40
N ASP A 133 13.73 9.87 14.35
CA ASP A 133 15.11 10.32 14.10
C ASP A 133 16.07 9.14 13.80
N GLU A 134 15.54 7.93 13.61
CA GLU A 134 16.35 6.73 13.39
C GLU A 134 16.99 6.75 12.00
N GLN A 135 18.26 6.32 11.92
CA GLN A 135 19.06 6.37 10.70
C GLN A 135 19.62 5.00 10.33
N GLY A 136 19.95 4.82 9.05
CA GLY A 136 20.53 3.56 8.57
C GLY A 136 19.54 2.39 8.53
N LEU A 137 18.24 2.68 8.50
CA LEU A 137 17.18 1.67 8.57
C LEU A 137 17.04 0.86 7.27
N TYR A 138 17.28 1.50 6.12
CA TYR A 138 17.10 0.92 4.78
C TYR A 138 18.34 0.10 4.35
N THR A 139 18.67 -0.89 5.18
CA THR A 139 19.70 -1.91 4.89
C THR A 139 19.28 -2.81 3.74
N ALA A 140 20.21 -3.55 3.14
CA ALA A 140 19.91 -4.51 2.08
C ALA A 140 18.79 -5.48 2.50
N GLY A 141 17.82 -5.69 1.62
CA GLY A 141 16.66 -6.56 1.80
C GLY A 141 15.47 -5.91 2.49
N VAL A 142 15.49 -4.61 2.77
CA VAL A 142 14.30 -3.89 3.26
C VAL A 142 13.29 -3.70 2.13
N ILE A 143 12.01 -3.85 2.46
CA ILE A 143 10.87 -3.50 1.62
C ILE A 143 10.22 -2.27 2.22
N ALA A 144 10.06 -1.22 1.43
CA ALA A 144 9.40 -0.01 1.88
C ALA A 144 8.44 0.54 0.83
N MET A 145 7.41 1.27 1.28
CA MET A 145 6.43 1.90 0.42
C MET A 145 7.05 3.14 -0.26
N ALA A 146 6.86 3.26 -1.57
CA ALA A 146 7.17 4.50 -2.27
C ALA A 146 6.00 5.49 -2.10
N ASN A 147 6.31 6.78 -2.00
CA ASN A 147 5.33 7.84 -1.81
C ASN A 147 5.73 9.11 -2.60
N SER A 148 4.81 10.07 -2.66
CA SER A 148 5.01 11.40 -3.26
C SER A 148 5.05 12.51 -2.19
N GLY A 149 5.47 12.15 -0.97
CA GLY A 149 5.41 12.99 0.21
C GLY A 149 4.64 12.32 1.37
N PRO A 150 4.55 12.99 2.52
CA PRO A 150 3.92 12.43 3.71
C PRO A 150 2.49 11.95 3.47
N ASP A 151 2.14 10.79 4.02
CA ASP A 151 0.80 10.18 3.98
C ASP A 151 0.24 9.93 2.57
N THR A 152 1.11 9.67 1.59
CA THR A 152 0.72 9.38 0.19
C THR A 152 1.07 7.97 -0.27
N ASN A 153 1.15 7.01 0.66
CA ASN A 153 1.40 5.62 0.30
C ASN A 153 0.26 5.07 -0.55
N GLY A 154 0.60 4.37 -1.63
CA GLY A 154 -0.36 3.74 -2.54
C GLY A 154 0.02 2.29 -2.78
N SER A 155 0.25 1.92 -4.05
CA SER A 155 0.60 0.55 -4.44
C SER A 155 2.08 0.32 -4.67
N GLN A 156 2.85 1.39 -4.87
CA GLN A 156 4.25 1.31 -5.24
C GLN A 156 5.11 1.01 -4.01
N PHE A 157 6.09 0.14 -4.20
CA PHE A 157 7.06 -0.24 -3.17
C PHE A 157 8.44 -0.35 -3.81
N PHE A 158 9.47 -0.34 -2.97
CA PHE A 158 10.83 -0.60 -3.40
C PHE A 158 11.54 -1.59 -2.50
N PHE A 159 12.46 -2.33 -3.10
CA PHE A 159 13.44 -3.16 -2.44
C PHE A 159 14.76 -2.44 -2.35
N THR A 160 15.43 -2.45 -1.21
CA THR A 160 16.85 -2.12 -1.14
C THR A 160 17.68 -3.36 -1.49
N TYR A 161 18.46 -3.31 -2.57
CA TYR A 161 19.36 -4.43 -2.92
C TYR A 161 20.78 -4.25 -2.36
N LYS A 162 21.09 -3.05 -1.86
CA LYS A 162 22.23 -2.71 -1.00
C LYS A 162 21.80 -1.66 0.03
N ASP A 163 22.56 -1.51 1.10
CA ASP A 163 22.34 -0.48 2.12
C ASP A 163 22.20 0.89 1.46
N SER A 164 21.08 1.56 1.73
CA SER A 164 20.73 2.84 1.14
C SER A 164 20.59 3.88 2.25
N PRO A 165 21.32 5.02 2.19
CA PRO A 165 21.28 6.08 3.19
C PRO A 165 20.03 6.96 3.03
N LEU A 166 18.85 6.34 3.01
CA LEU A 166 17.57 7.03 2.93
C LEU A 166 17.19 7.56 4.33
N PRO A 167 16.62 8.78 4.42
CA PRO A 167 16.00 9.26 5.66
C PRO A 167 14.74 8.43 5.99
N PRO A 168 14.27 8.42 7.26
CA PRO A 168 13.07 7.70 7.69
C PRO A 168 11.79 8.38 7.17
N ASN A 169 11.62 8.41 5.84
CA ASN A 169 10.49 9.04 5.15
C ASN A 169 9.59 8.02 4.41
N TYR A 170 9.90 6.73 4.50
CA TYR A 170 9.19 5.66 3.79
C TYR A 170 8.83 4.55 4.77
N THR A 171 7.55 4.19 4.83
CA THR A 171 7.05 3.07 5.64
C THR A 171 7.82 1.78 5.31
N ILE A 172 8.45 1.16 6.31
CA ILE A 172 9.07 -0.15 6.17
C ILE A 172 8.00 -1.21 6.41
N VAL A 173 7.64 -1.94 5.37
CA VAL A 173 6.57 -2.94 5.41
C VAL A 173 7.09 -4.35 5.68
N GLY A 174 8.39 -4.58 5.48
CA GLY A 174 8.95 -5.91 5.68
C GLY A 174 10.34 -6.10 5.12
N ARG A 175 10.69 -7.35 4.86
CA ARG A 175 11.99 -7.75 4.31
C ARG A 175 11.85 -8.80 3.23
N VAL A 176 12.79 -8.77 2.29
CA VAL A 176 12.95 -9.79 1.27
C VAL A 176 13.46 -11.08 1.92
N ALA A 177 12.94 -12.23 1.51
CA ALA A 177 13.44 -13.52 1.94
C ALA A 177 14.92 -13.71 1.52
N GLU A 178 15.71 -14.36 2.36
CA GLU A 178 17.16 -14.46 2.16
C GLU A 178 17.51 -15.12 0.81
N GLU A 179 16.76 -16.15 0.43
CA GLU A 179 16.89 -16.86 -0.83
C GLU A 179 16.58 -15.99 -2.07
N SER A 180 15.84 -14.90 -1.90
CA SER A 180 15.48 -13.96 -2.97
C SER A 180 16.49 -12.83 -3.14
N MET A 181 17.39 -12.61 -2.16
CA MET A 181 18.38 -11.54 -2.21
C MET A 181 19.36 -11.61 -3.40
N PRO A 182 19.87 -12.79 -3.81
CA PRO A 182 20.75 -12.88 -4.98
C PRO A 182 20.10 -12.37 -6.28
N ILE A 183 18.78 -12.53 -6.43
CA ILE A 183 18.04 -12.03 -7.60
C ILE A 183 18.10 -10.50 -7.64
N LEU A 184 17.77 -9.84 -6.52
CA LEU A 184 17.80 -8.38 -6.40
C LEU A 184 19.20 -7.81 -6.60
N GLN A 185 20.21 -8.45 -6.01
CA GLN A 185 21.60 -8.05 -6.18
C GLN A 185 22.04 -8.16 -7.64
N SER A 186 21.68 -9.26 -8.33
CA SER A 186 21.98 -9.44 -9.75
C SER A 186 21.29 -8.39 -10.63
N ILE A 187 20.04 -8.01 -10.33
CA ILE A 187 19.34 -6.92 -11.01
C ILE A 187 20.11 -5.60 -10.82
N GLY A 188 20.49 -5.28 -9.58
CA GLY A 188 21.25 -4.08 -9.25
C GLY A 188 22.64 -4.03 -9.88
N GLU A 189 23.34 -5.17 -9.99
CA GLU A 189 24.64 -5.30 -10.66
C GLU A 189 24.56 -5.06 -12.16
N ARG A 190 23.50 -5.56 -12.81
CA ARG A 190 23.24 -5.24 -14.23
C ARG A 190 22.89 -3.78 -14.44
N GLY A 191 22.34 -3.13 -13.43
CA GLY A 191 22.10 -1.70 -13.39
C GLY A 191 20.89 -1.24 -14.20
N ALA A 192 20.84 0.06 -14.48
CA ALA A 192 19.75 0.68 -15.23
C ALA A 192 20.02 0.68 -16.75
N ALA A 193 18.95 0.83 -17.52
CA ALA A 193 19.00 0.92 -18.98
C ALA A 193 20.02 1.96 -19.43
N GLU A 194 20.76 1.63 -20.50
CA GLU A 194 21.80 2.47 -21.08
C GLU A 194 22.92 2.88 -20.10
N GLY A 195 23.08 2.16 -18.98
CA GLY A 195 24.06 2.49 -17.95
C GLY A 195 23.69 3.74 -17.13
N ALA A 196 22.43 4.15 -17.17
CA ALA A 196 21.93 5.27 -16.38
C ALA A 196 22.08 5.01 -14.87
N ARG A 197 22.01 6.10 -14.09
CA ARG A 197 22.08 6.04 -12.62
C ARG A 197 20.73 5.80 -11.96
N ASP A 198 19.67 6.19 -12.66
CA ASP A 198 18.28 6.15 -12.21
C ASP A 198 17.40 6.07 -13.46
N ALA A 199 16.91 4.88 -13.77
CA ALA A 199 16.05 4.60 -14.92
C ALA A 199 15.41 3.21 -14.75
N ALA A 200 14.66 2.75 -15.76
CA ALA A 200 14.21 1.37 -15.82
C ALA A 200 15.40 0.38 -15.75
N PRO A 201 15.20 -0.84 -15.20
CA PRO A 201 16.23 -1.87 -15.19
C PRO A 201 16.81 -2.18 -16.58
N ALA A 202 18.12 -2.43 -16.66
CA ALA A 202 18.80 -2.76 -17.92
C ALA A 202 18.25 -4.02 -18.59
N GLN A 203 17.77 -4.96 -17.79
CA GLN A 203 16.91 -6.05 -18.23
C GLN A 203 15.59 -5.93 -17.50
N ALA A 204 14.50 -5.92 -18.25
CA ALA A 204 13.15 -5.75 -17.70
C ALA A 204 12.89 -6.78 -16.58
N VAL A 205 12.35 -6.29 -15.47
CA VAL A 205 11.83 -7.11 -14.37
C VAL A 205 10.31 -7.06 -14.48
N HIS A 206 9.73 -8.16 -14.95
CA HIS A 206 8.30 -8.31 -15.17
C HIS A 206 7.74 -9.19 -14.07
N ILE A 207 6.84 -8.64 -13.26
CA ILE A 207 6.04 -9.40 -12.29
C ILE A 207 4.94 -10.07 -13.09
N GLU A 208 5.09 -11.36 -13.32
CA GLU A 208 4.12 -12.17 -14.05
C GLU A 208 2.89 -12.41 -13.18
N LYS A 209 3.12 -12.69 -11.89
CA LYS A 209 2.07 -12.93 -10.91
C LYS A 209 2.50 -12.60 -9.49
N ALA A 210 1.59 -12.08 -8.67
CA ALA A 210 1.75 -12.01 -7.22
C ALA A 210 0.80 -13.00 -6.51
N THR A 211 1.29 -13.70 -5.49
CA THR A 211 0.50 -14.66 -4.69
C THR A 211 0.90 -14.63 -3.22
N LEU A 212 -0.03 -14.94 -2.32
CA LEU A 212 0.27 -15.27 -0.92
C LEU A 212 0.75 -16.73 -0.79
#